data_AF-A0A0R3QHB1-F1
#
_entry.id   AF-A0A0R3QHB1-F1
#
_cell.length_a   1.000
_cell.length_b   1.000
_cell.length_c   1.000
_cell.angle_alpha   90.00
_cell.angle_beta   90.00
_cell.angle_gamma   90.00
#
_symmetry.space_group_name_H-M   'P 1'
#
loop_
_entity.id
_entity.type
_entity.pdbx_description
1 polymer ?
#
loop_
_entity_poly.entity_id
_entity_poly.type
_entity_poly.pdbx_seq_one_letter_code
_entity_poly.pdbx_strand_id
1 'polypeptide(L)'
;LYTAVTFALSVGIYTGQRHGSFSISVNERYSGAYIDTILMEFYTHFTKLVTFTVRMALEKKSTFEEAREMLMKEHFIAPSYLIIAGTEVGQACIITRDRWKAADLKCIDSQSDHWFLVETNFDHWKVDKDKRRFVLNNKLHLKI
;
A
#
# COMPACT_ATOMS: atom_id res chain seq x y z
N LEU A 1 14.21 -10.83 -11.21
CA LEU A 1 13.39 -11.23 -10.04
C LEU A 1 12.26 -10.21 -9.83
N TYR A 2 12.56 -8.91 -9.76
CA TYR A 2 11.58 -7.82 -9.79
C TYR A 2 12.18 -6.58 -10.50
N THR A 3 11.34 -5.60 -10.82
CA THR A 3 11.75 -4.24 -11.26
C THR A 3 11.17 -3.23 -10.28
N ALA A 4 11.91 -2.18 -9.93
CA ALA A 4 11.44 -1.15 -9.02
C ALA A 4 11.99 0.22 -9.35
N VAL A 5 11.29 1.25 -8.88
CA VAL A 5 11.73 2.65 -8.94
C VAL A 5 12.12 3.09 -7.52
N THR A 6 13.32 3.64 -7.40
CA THR A 6 13.86 4.16 -6.14
C THR A 6 14.83 5.31 -6.43
N PHE A 7 15.29 5.97 -5.36
CA PHE A 7 16.28 7.04 -5.43
C PHE A 7 17.69 6.49 -5.21
N ALA A 8 18.71 7.17 -5.75
CA ALA A 8 20.09 6.83 -5.48
C ALA A 8 20.33 6.78 -3.95
N LEU A 9 21.03 5.74 -3.49
CA LEU A 9 21.31 5.46 -2.06
C LEU A 9 20.11 5.00 -1.22
N SER A 10 18.88 5.00 -1.75
CA SER A 10 17.72 4.39 -1.08
C SER A 10 17.67 2.90 -1.37
N VAL A 11 17.77 2.08 -0.32
CA VAL A 11 17.68 0.62 -0.42
C VAL A 11 16.26 0.07 -0.25
N GLY A 12 15.31 0.91 0.15
CA GLY A 12 13.89 0.59 0.23
C GLY A 12 13.16 0.85 -1.08
N ILE A 13 12.03 0.15 -1.29
CA ILE A 13 11.21 0.27 -2.50
C ILE A 13 9.83 0.87 -2.15
N TYR A 14 9.46 1.95 -2.86
CA TYR A 14 8.12 2.54 -2.79
C TYR A 14 7.21 2.09 -3.93
N THR A 15 7.78 1.72 -5.08
CA THR A 15 7.03 1.27 -6.25
C THR A 15 7.83 0.19 -6.96
N GLY A 16 7.20 -0.96 -7.20
CA GLY A 16 7.84 -2.05 -7.91
C GLY A 16 6.88 -3.13 -8.35
N GLN A 17 7.39 -4.03 -9.20
CA GLN A 17 6.66 -5.17 -9.72
C GLN A 17 7.53 -6.44 -9.68
N ARG A 18 6.92 -7.53 -9.24
CA ARG A 18 7.43 -8.87 -9.49
C ARG A 18 6.91 -9.32 -10.84
N HIS A 19 7.82 -9.66 -11.75
CA HIS A 19 7.48 -10.01 -13.13
C HIS A 19 6.45 -11.13 -13.19
N GLY A 20 5.33 -10.90 -13.88
CA GLY A 20 4.27 -11.89 -14.10
C GLY A 20 3.50 -12.31 -12.84
N SER A 21 3.51 -11.52 -11.76
CA SER A 21 2.84 -11.91 -10.51
C SER A 21 2.09 -10.77 -9.83
N PHE A 22 2.77 -9.75 -9.29
CA PHE A 22 2.11 -8.63 -8.63
C PHE A 22 2.94 -7.35 -8.68
N SER A 23 2.27 -6.22 -8.52
CA SER A 23 2.85 -4.89 -8.36
C SER A 23 2.43 -4.28 -7.03
N ILE A 24 3.30 -3.46 -6.44
CA ILE A 24 3.05 -2.76 -5.17
C ILE A 24 3.47 -1.31 -5.31
N SER A 25 2.63 -0.40 -4.80
CA SER A 25 3.00 0.98 -4.53
C SER A 25 2.64 1.37 -3.10
N VAL A 26 3.37 2.35 -2.54
CA VAL A 26 3.23 2.82 -1.16
C VAL A 26 2.86 4.29 -1.16
N ASN A 27 1.76 4.62 -0.48
CA ASN A 27 1.44 6.00 -0.14
C ASN A 27 1.60 6.22 1.37
N GLU A 28 2.03 7.44 1.74
CA GLU A 28 2.10 7.85 3.14
C GLU A 28 0.70 7.91 3.77
N ARG A 29 0.59 7.43 5.01
CA ARG A 29 -0.58 7.62 5.87
C ARG A 29 -0.18 8.44 7.08
N TYR A 30 -0.60 9.69 7.12
CA TYR A 30 -0.22 10.62 8.17
C TYR A 30 -0.71 10.15 9.55
N SER A 31 0.20 10.06 10.52
CA SER A 31 -0.11 9.63 11.88
C SER A 31 0.54 10.51 12.95
N GLY A 32 0.84 11.77 12.63
CA GLY A 32 1.59 12.68 13.50
C GLY A 32 2.92 13.13 12.88
N ALA A 33 3.72 13.83 13.68
CA ALA A 33 5.05 14.27 13.29
C ALA A 33 6.05 13.08 13.30
N TYR A 34 7.22 13.27 12.67
CA TYR A 34 8.24 12.22 12.64
C TYR A 34 8.70 11.78 14.04
N ILE A 35 8.65 12.69 15.04
CA ILE A 35 8.99 12.37 16.43
C ILE A 35 8.00 11.37 17.05
N ASP A 36 6.73 11.40 16.64
CA ASP A 36 5.73 10.43 17.11
C ASP A 36 6.08 9.02 16.61
N THR A 37 6.63 8.91 15.40
CA THR A 37 7.14 7.63 14.89
C THR A 37 8.32 7.12 15.71
N ILE A 38 9.26 7.98 16.10
CA ILE A 38 10.40 7.61 16.95
C ILE A 38 9.92 7.17 18.34
N LEU A 39 9.01 7.92 18.96
CA LEU A 39 8.44 7.55 20.26
C LEU A 39 7.67 6.22 20.19
N MET A 40 6.92 6.00 19.10
CA MET A 40 6.22 4.74 18.87
C MET A 40 7.18 3.58 18.63
N GLU A 41 8.33 3.79 17.98
CA GLU A 41 9.36 2.75 17.86
C GLU A 41 9.88 2.33 19.24
N PHE A 42 10.16 3.27 20.14
CA PHE A 42 10.55 2.94 21.52
C PHE A 42 9.46 2.21 22.30
N TYR A 43 8.19 2.55 22.07
CA TYR A 43 7.05 1.94 22.75
C TYR A 43 6.70 0.54 22.22
N THR A 44 6.69 0.35 20.89
CA THR A 44 6.28 -0.92 20.27
C THR A 44 7.43 -1.89 20.03
N HIS A 45 8.66 -1.40 20.02
CA HIS A 45 9.86 -2.14 19.61
C HIS A 45 9.78 -2.68 18.17
N PHE A 46 8.90 -2.11 17.32
CA PHE A 46 8.82 -2.49 15.92
C PHE A 46 9.96 -1.85 15.14
N THR A 47 10.70 -2.65 14.37
CA THR A 47 11.89 -2.20 13.64
C THR A 47 11.75 -2.29 12.12
N LYS A 48 10.68 -2.91 11.61
CA LYS A 48 10.51 -3.12 10.17
C LYS A 48 9.97 -1.87 9.49
N LEU A 49 10.71 -1.42 8.48
CA LEU A 49 10.30 -0.37 7.55
C LEU A 49 9.34 -0.93 6.49
N VAL A 50 8.33 -0.14 6.15
CA VAL A 50 7.34 -0.47 5.12
C VAL A 50 8.04 -0.74 3.78
N THR A 51 8.95 0.13 3.36
CA THR A 51 9.65 0.04 2.07
C THR A 51 10.61 -1.14 1.97
N PHE A 52 11.18 -1.59 3.10
CA PHE A 52 12.00 -2.80 3.16
C PHE A 52 11.12 -4.03 3.05
N THR A 53 9.93 -3.99 3.65
CA THR A 53 8.97 -5.09 3.56
C THR A 53 8.41 -5.23 2.15
N VAL A 54 8.14 -4.12 1.45
CA VAL A 54 7.78 -4.14 0.02
C VAL A 54 8.90 -4.76 -0.81
N ARG A 55 10.15 -4.36 -0.58
CA ARG A 55 11.31 -4.99 -1.22
C ARG A 55 11.37 -6.50 -0.95
N MET A 56 11.23 -6.92 0.31
CA MET A 56 11.20 -8.34 0.68
C MET A 56 10.05 -9.09 0.04
N ALA A 57 8.86 -8.48 -0.09
CA ALA A 57 7.73 -9.09 -0.76
C ALA A 57 8.06 -9.36 -2.23
N LEU A 58 8.55 -8.34 -2.96
CA LEU A 58 8.97 -8.46 -4.36
C LEU A 58 10.07 -9.52 -4.56
N GLU A 59 11.01 -9.62 -3.61
CA GLU A 59 12.12 -10.58 -3.65
C GLU A 59 11.69 -12.01 -3.31
N LYS A 60 10.86 -12.21 -2.28
CA LYS A 60 10.65 -13.52 -1.66
C LYS A 60 9.28 -14.14 -1.87
N LYS A 61 8.26 -13.35 -2.24
CA LYS A 61 6.88 -13.86 -2.44
C LYS A 61 6.64 -14.14 -3.91
N SER A 62 5.94 -15.23 -4.20
CA SER A 62 5.71 -15.69 -5.56
C SER A 62 4.33 -15.32 -6.10
N THR A 63 3.35 -15.07 -5.23
CA THR A 63 1.97 -14.77 -5.61
C THR A 63 1.45 -13.49 -4.97
N PHE A 64 0.38 -12.95 -5.57
CA PHE A 64 -0.36 -11.80 -5.03
C PHE A 64 -0.86 -12.05 -3.61
N GLU A 65 -1.41 -13.23 -3.34
CA GLU A 65 -1.98 -13.62 -2.05
C GLU A 65 -0.91 -13.68 -0.96
N GLU A 66 0.24 -14.30 -1.26
CA GLU A 66 1.37 -14.37 -0.33
C GLU A 66 1.93 -12.98 0.02
N ALA A 67 2.03 -12.11 -0.99
CA ALA A 67 2.48 -10.73 -0.81
C ALA A 67 1.45 -9.93 0.00
N ARG A 68 0.17 -9.99 -0.38
CA ARG A 68 -0.93 -9.33 0.35
C ARG A 68 -0.96 -9.76 1.81
N GLU A 69 -0.85 -11.05 2.09
CA GLU A 69 -0.90 -11.59 3.45
C GLU A 69 0.29 -11.14 4.30
N MET A 70 1.50 -11.16 3.72
CA MET A 70 2.69 -10.57 4.37
C MET A 70 2.47 -9.09 4.68
N LEU A 71 2.00 -8.32 3.71
CA LEU A 71 1.77 -6.89 3.85
C LEU A 71 0.63 -6.55 4.82
N MET A 72 -0.32 -7.45 5.10
CA MET A 72 -1.38 -7.23 6.08
C MET A 72 -0.96 -7.54 7.52
N LYS A 73 -0.09 -8.54 7.70
CA LYS A 73 0.26 -9.10 9.02
C LYS A 73 1.51 -8.48 9.65
N GLU A 74 2.41 -7.93 8.85
CA GLU A 74 3.70 -7.44 9.34
C GLU A 74 3.54 -6.25 10.30
N HIS A 75 4.37 -6.15 11.35
CA HIS A 75 4.42 -4.96 12.20
C HIS A 75 5.32 -3.88 11.60
N PHE A 76 4.88 -2.63 11.57
CA PHE A 76 5.61 -1.52 10.95
C PHE A 76 5.92 -0.38 11.91
N ILE A 77 7.06 0.27 11.65
CA ILE A 77 7.45 1.52 12.31
C ILE A 77 6.59 2.72 11.90
N ALA A 78 5.71 2.61 10.91
CA ALA A 78 4.87 3.73 10.48
C ALA A 78 3.62 3.21 9.74
N PRO A 79 2.47 3.89 9.89
CA PRO A 79 1.29 3.66 9.05
C PRO A 79 1.56 3.95 7.58
N SER A 80 0.84 3.27 6.69
CA SER A 80 0.93 3.48 5.24
C SER A 80 -0.33 3.01 4.54
N TYR A 81 -0.48 3.38 3.26
CA TYR A 81 -1.36 2.67 2.34
C TYR A 81 -0.50 1.83 1.40
N LEU A 82 -0.79 0.54 1.31
CA LEU A 82 -0.13 -0.37 0.39
C LEU A 82 -1.12 -0.77 -0.69
N ILE A 83 -0.89 -0.30 -1.91
CA ILE A 83 -1.72 -0.61 -3.06
C ILE A 83 -1.05 -1.76 -3.80
N ILE A 84 -1.71 -2.90 -3.86
CA ILE A 84 -1.22 -4.13 -4.50
C ILE A 84 -2.18 -4.57 -5.60
N ALA A 85 -1.64 -4.99 -6.75
CA ALA A 85 -2.41 -5.55 -7.85
C ALA A 85 -1.69 -6.80 -8.40
N GLY A 86 -2.45 -7.84 -8.73
CA GLY A 86 -2.00 -9.10 -9.30
C GLY A 86 -2.28 -9.22 -10.79
N THR A 87 -2.20 -10.43 -11.32
CA THR A 87 -2.45 -10.73 -12.75
C THR A 87 -3.87 -11.20 -13.04
N GLU A 88 -4.57 -11.70 -12.02
CA GLU A 88 -5.90 -12.30 -12.18
C GLU A 88 -7.03 -11.29 -11.91
N VAL A 89 -8.21 -11.57 -12.48
CA VAL A 89 -9.43 -10.80 -12.22
C VAL A 89 -9.72 -10.79 -10.72
N GLY A 90 -9.98 -9.60 -10.16
CA GLY A 90 -10.24 -9.44 -8.73
C GLY A 90 -8.98 -9.23 -7.87
N GLN A 91 -7.76 -9.39 -8.42
CA GLN A 91 -6.53 -9.17 -7.66
C GLN A 91 -6.12 -7.68 -7.68
N ALA A 92 -6.85 -6.86 -6.94
CA ALA A 92 -6.40 -5.50 -6.63
C ALA A 92 -6.94 -5.08 -5.26
N CYS A 93 -6.06 -4.60 -4.38
CA CYS A 93 -6.46 -4.16 -3.05
C CYS A 93 -5.65 -2.95 -2.58
N ILE A 94 -6.32 -2.08 -1.83
CA ILE A 94 -5.72 -1.08 -0.96
C ILE A 94 -5.70 -1.66 0.45
N ILE A 95 -4.50 -1.84 1.01
CA ILE A 95 -4.31 -2.25 2.39
C ILE A 95 -4.02 -0.99 3.20
N THR A 96 -4.98 -0.56 4.02
CA THR A 96 -4.77 0.55 4.95
C THR A 96 -4.06 0.02 6.18
N ARG A 97 -2.81 0.44 6.41
CA ARG A 97 -1.96 -0.08 7.48
C ARG A 97 -1.87 0.86 8.67
N ASP A 98 -2.12 0.29 9.85
CA ASP A 98 -1.56 0.76 11.12
C ASP A 98 -0.23 0.04 11.41
N ARG A 99 0.45 0.48 12.49
CA ARG A 99 1.70 -0.13 12.98
C ARG A 99 1.55 -1.62 13.32
N TRP A 100 0.40 -2.03 13.86
CA TRP A 100 0.14 -3.41 14.29
C TRP A 100 -0.49 -4.32 13.22
N LYS A 101 -1.38 -3.79 12.38
CA LYS A 101 -2.15 -4.62 11.45
C LYS A 101 -2.74 -3.81 10.31
N ALA A 102 -3.41 -4.49 9.39
CA ALA A 102 -4.36 -3.86 8.50
C ALA A 102 -5.52 -3.26 9.31
N ALA A 103 -5.69 -1.94 9.21
CA ALA A 103 -6.83 -1.22 9.76
C ALA A 103 -8.07 -1.44 8.90
N ASP A 104 -7.86 -1.57 7.59
CA ASP A 104 -8.89 -1.86 6.59
C ASP A 104 -8.25 -2.53 5.36
N LEU A 105 -9.07 -3.30 4.64
CA LEU A 105 -8.73 -3.90 3.37
C LEU A 105 -9.86 -3.61 2.37
N LYS A 106 -9.56 -2.82 1.34
CA LYS A 106 -10.50 -2.56 0.24
C LYS A 106 -9.99 -3.20 -1.03
N CYS A 107 -10.66 -4.27 -1.48
CA CYS A 107 -10.34 -4.93 -2.74
C CYS A 107 -11.36 -4.57 -3.83
N ILE A 108 -10.95 -4.72 -5.09
CA ILE A 108 -11.86 -4.57 -6.23
C ILE A 108 -12.89 -5.70 -6.18
N ASP A 109 -14.14 -5.37 -6.47
CA ASP A 109 -15.20 -6.34 -6.63
C ASP A 109 -15.42 -6.59 -8.12
N SER A 110 -15.11 -7.78 -8.60
CA SER A 110 -15.23 -8.14 -10.01
C SER A 110 -16.68 -8.25 -10.50
N GLN A 111 -17.65 -8.26 -9.58
CA GLN A 111 -19.08 -8.28 -9.90
C GLN A 111 -19.70 -6.88 -9.93
N SER A 112 -18.96 -5.87 -9.47
CA SER A 112 -19.38 -4.47 -9.43
C SER A 112 -18.98 -3.74 -10.72
N ASP A 113 -19.78 -2.76 -11.13
CA ASP A 113 -19.41 -1.82 -12.20
C ASP A 113 -18.21 -0.91 -11.82
N HIS A 114 -17.77 -0.96 -10.55
CA HIS A 114 -16.63 -0.21 -10.06
C HIS A 114 -15.29 -0.92 -10.36
N TRP A 115 -14.75 -0.66 -11.55
CA TRP A 115 -13.55 -1.33 -12.09
C TRP A 115 -12.20 -0.81 -11.59
N PHE A 116 -12.16 0.13 -10.63
CA PHE A 116 -10.91 0.73 -10.18
C PHE A 116 -10.89 1.02 -8.68
N LEU A 117 -9.70 1.21 -8.13
CA LEU A 117 -9.49 1.67 -6.76
C LEU A 117 -8.62 2.94 -6.79
N VAL A 118 -8.96 3.92 -5.95
CA VAL A 118 -8.16 5.15 -5.80
C VAL A 118 -7.78 5.31 -4.35
N GLU A 119 -6.47 5.41 -4.12
CA GLU A 119 -5.91 5.81 -2.84
C GLU A 119 -4.95 6.99 -3.02
N THR A 120 -4.98 7.91 -2.07
CA THR A 120 -4.08 9.06 -1.99
C THR A 120 -3.35 8.98 -0.65
N ASN A 121 -3.64 9.90 0.27
CA ASN A 121 -3.00 9.94 1.60
C ASN A 121 -4.03 10.09 2.73
N PHE A 122 -5.29 9.77 2.47
CA PHE A 122 -6.39 9.88 3.43
C PHE A 122 -7.24 8.62 3.40
N ASP A 123 -7.66 8.16 4.58
CA ASP A 123 -8.50 6.97 4.70
C ASP A 123 -9.72 7.10 3.76
N HIS A 124 -10.04 6.05 3.00
CA HIS A 124 -11.09 6.10 1.99
C HIS A 124 -12.50 6.36 2.57
N TRP A 125 -12.70 6.03 3.85
CA TRP A 125 -13.90 6.35 4.62
C TRP A 125 -13.90 7.73 5.31
N LYS A 126 -12.83 8.52 5.15
CA LYS A 126 -12.72 9.89 5.68
C LYS A 126 -12.74 10.92 4.56
N VAL A 127 -12.95 12.19 4.94
CA VAL A 127 -12.90 13.32 4.01
C VAL A 127 -11.51 13.45 3.39
N ASP A 128 -11.48 13.50 2.06
CA ASP A 128 -10.30 13.83 1.28
C ASP A 128 -10.05 15.35 1.33
N LYS A 129 -9.12 15.78 2.18
CA LYS A 129 -8.92 17.21 2.49
C LYS A 129 -8.29 17.98 1.33
N ASP A 130 -7.45 17.34 0.52
CA ASP A 130 -6.79 17.98 -0.62
C ASP A 130 -7.49 17.74 -1.97
N LYS A 131 -8.58 16.96 -1.95
CA LYS A 131 -9.49 16.71 -3.07
C LYS A 131 -8.87 15.94 -4.24
N ARG A 132 -7.65 15.40 -4.13
CA ARG A 132 -7.03 14.61 -5.22
C ARG A 132 -7.82 13.34 -5.53
N ARG A 133 -8.33 12.65 -4.50
CA ARG A 133 -9.15 11.44 -4.67
C ARG A 133 -10.47 11.78 -5.34
N PHE A 134 -11.11 12.90 -4.97
CA PHE A 134 -12.34 13.37 -5.63
C PHE A 134 -12.12 13.62 -7.13
N VAL A 135 -11.05 14.33 -7.50
CA VAL A 135 -10.73 14.64 -8.91
C VAL A 135 -10.47 13.35 -9.70
N LEU A 136 -9.72 12.41 -9.13
CA LEU A 136 -9.42 11.13 -9.79
C LEU A 136 -10.67 10.28 -9.98
N ASN A 137 -11.52 10.16 -8.96
CA ASN A 137 -12.78 9.44 -9.05
C ASN A 137 -13.64 9.99 -10.19
N ASN A 138 -13.85 11.31 -10.27
CA ASN A 138 -14.66 11.90 -11.34
C ASN A 138 -14.07 11.64 -12.72
N LYS A 139 -12.74 11.74 -12.88
CA LYS A 139 -12.08 11.49 -14.17
C LYS A 139 -12.17 10.04 -14.61
N LEU A 140 -12.12 9.08 -13.69
CA LEU A 140 -12.18 7.65 -14.00
C LEU A 140 -13.60 7.17 -14.27
N HIS A 141 -14.61 7.73 -13.60
CA HIS A 141 -16.03 7.45 -13.92
C HIS A 141 -16.42 7.93 -15.32
N LEU A 142 -15.83 9.03 -15.82
CA LEU A 142 -16.12 9.59 -17.15
C LEU A 142 -15.43 8.84 -18.32
N LYS A 143 -14.64 7.81 -18.03
CA LYS A 143 -13.87 7.05 -19.04
C LYS A 143 -14.55 5.75 -19.48
N ILE A 144 -15.83 5.58 -19.13
CA ILE A 144 -16.72 4.50 -19.57
C ILE A 144 -17.86 5.14 -20.36
#